data_AF-A0A5N7MYI6-F1
#
_entry.id   AF-A0A5N7MYI6-F1
#
_cell.length_a   1.000
_cell.length_b   1.000
_cell.length_c   1.000
_cell.angle_alpha   90.00
_cell.angle_beta   90.00
_cell.angle_gamma   90.00
#
_symmetry.space_group_name_H-M   'P 1'
#
loop_
_entity.id
_entity.type
_entity.pdbx_description
1 polymer ?
#
loop_
_entity_poly.entity_id
_entity_poly.type
_entity_poly.pdbx_seq_one_letter_code
_entity_poly.pdbx_strand_id
1 'polypeptide(L)'
;MRTCYVFQSNANPNLCGFTDGATGDKLPAESGPWTFTKEVGPAERWTFSVGRALVSAGILENGFLLWEESNEAVPFHPVIESDRVEGTAVFNQQGKQIGTIKRLLIEKVSGRVLYVDVTFGGFLGLRVHHRTIPWDKLSYAKDLEGYRIEITEEQVRDAPSFYGGEGDDLVWPDRKRQKELRDYWHDDPRGPI
;
A
#
# COMPACT_ATOMS: atom_id res chain seq x y z
N MET A 1 6.64 -6.09 -4.41
CA MET A 1 7.08 -7.03 -3.37
C MET A 1 7.88 -8.15 -4.03
N ARG A 2 9.04 -8.51 -3.48
CA ARG A 2 9.84 -9.69 -3.90
C ARG A 2 9.15 -10.96 -3.42
N THR A 3 9.67 -12.12 -3.80
CA THR A 3 9.24 -13.40 -3.23
C THR A 3 9.26 -13.35 -1.70
N CYS A 4 8.20 -13.86 -1.07
CA CYS A 4 8.09 -13.98 0.38
C CYS A 4 7.90 -15.43 0.77
N TYR A 5 8.56 -15.85 1.84
CA TYR A 5 8.45 -17.18 2.41
C TYR A 5 7.64 -17.09 3.70
N VAL A 6 6.66 -17.97 3.81
CA VAL A 6 5.73 -18.00 4.94
C VAL A 6 6.00 -19.24 5.76
N PHE A 7 6.08 -19.05 7.07
CA PHE A 7 6.34 -20.07 8.05
C PHE A 7 5.22 -20.08 9.09
N GLN A 8 4.81 -21.27 9.52
CA GLN A 8 3.89 -21.45 10.62
C GLN A 8 4.67 -21.71 11.92
N SER A 9 4.27 -21.07 13.02
CA SER A 9 4.77 -21.45 14.34
C SER A 9 4.20 -22.80 14.77
N ASN A 10 5.07 -23.69 15.24
CA ASN A 10 4.67 -24.94 15.86
C ASN A 10 4.14 -24.74 17.29
N ALA A 11 4.51 -23.63 17.93
CA ALA A 11 4.04 -23.26 19.26
C ALA A 11 2.66 -22.58 19.22
N ASN A 12 2.35 -21.87 18.13
CA ASN A 12 1.04 -21.26 17.91
C ASN A 12 0.56 -21.47 16.45
N PRO A 13 -0.47 -22.31 16.21
CA PRO A 13 -0.95 -22.60 14.86
C PRO A 13 -1.66 -21.42 14.18
N ASN A 14 -1.95 -20.33 14.89
CA ASN A 14 -2.47 -19.09 14.30
C ASN A 14 -1.35 -18.11 13.93
N LEU A 15 -0.12 -18.33 14.40
CA LEU A 15 0.99 -17.40 14.22
C LEU A 15 1.83 -17.74 12.97
N CYS A 16 1.69 -16.89 11.95
CA CYS A 16 2.51 -16.92 10.75
C CYS A 16 3.70 -15.95 10.87
N GLY A 17 4.86 -16.39 10.37
CA GLY A 17 6.05 -15.57 10.13
C GLY A 17 6.26 -15.37 8.64
N PHE A 18 6.46 -14.13 8.22
CA PHE A 18 6.77 -13.76 6.83
C PHE A 18 8.21 -13.25 6.74
N THR A 19 8.98 -13.74 5.77
CA THR A 19 10.37 -13.31 5.56
C THR A 19 10.76 -13.36 4.07
N ASP A 20 11.87 -12.74 3.70
CA ASP A 20 12.50 -12.84 2.39
C ASP A 20 13.51 -14.02 2.29
N GLY A 21 13.73 -14.76 3.39
CA GLY A 21 14.63 -15.92 3.46
C GLY A 21 13.90 -17.27 3.45
N ALA A 22 14.41 -18.24 2.68
CA ALA A 22 13.77 -19.55 2.53
C ALA A 22 13.90 -20.49 3.75
N THR A 23 14.71 -20.14 4.74
CA THR A 23 15.07 -21.02 5.88
C THR A 23 14.40 -20.65 7.19
N GLY A 24 13.79 -19.45 7.29
CA GLY A 24 13.17 -18.98 8.53
C GLY A 24 14.17 -18.48 9.58
N ASP A 25 15.48 -18.44 9.29
CA ASP A 25 16.54 -18.03 10.23
C ASP A 25 16.39 -16.60 10.76
N LYS A 26 15.62 -15.76 10.06
CA LYS A 26 15.31 -14.38 10.45
C LYS A 26 14.17 -14.29 11.47
N LEU A 27 13.41 -15.36 11.67
CA LEU A 27 12.26 -15.35 12.57
C LEU A 27 12.71 -15.51 14.03
N PRO A 28 12.00 -14.89 14.99
CA PRO A 28 12.36 -14.98 16.40
C PRO A 28 12.26 -16.42 16.92
N ALA A 29 13.31 -16.90 17.57
CA ALA A 29 13.38 -18.28 18.08
C ALA A 29 12.36 -18.53 19.20
N GLU A 30 12.04 -17.51 19.99
CA GLU A 30 11.06 -17.55 21.08
C GLU A 30 9.62 -17.79 20.62
N SER A 31 9.33 -17.46 19.36
CA SER A 31 8.01 -17.65 18.75
C SER A 31 7.96 -18.87 17.82
N GLY A 32 9.10 -19.56 17.64
CA GLY A 32 9.20 -20.81 16.92
C GLY A 32 8.87 -22.03 17.81
N PRO A 33 9.23 -23.26 17.39
CA PRO A 33 9.90 -23.61 16.13
C PRO A 33 9.06 -23.25 14.90
N TRP A 34 9.72 -22.94 13.79
CA TRP A 34 9.07 -22.51 12.55
C TRP A 34 9.06 -23.62 11.51
N THR A 35 7.91 -23.84 10.88
CA THR A 35 7.75 -24.79 9.77
C THR A 35 7.45 -24.02 8.50
N PHE A 36 8.24 -24.23 7.44
CA PHE A 36 7.97 -23.64 6.13
C PHE A 36 6.61 -24.10 5.60
N THR A 37 5.81 -23.16 5.11
CA THR A 37 4.44 -23.42 4.63
C THR A 37 4.32 -23.17 3.14
N LYS A 38 4.70 -21.99 2.66
CA LYS A 38 4.57 -21.61 1.26
C LYS A 38 5.52 -20.50 0.85
N GLU A 39 5.93 -20.56 -0.41
CA GLU A 39 6.52 -19.43 -1.12
C GLU A 39 5.40 -18.64 -1.80
N VAL A 40 5.49 -17.31 -1.77
CA VAL A 40 4.54 -16.41 -2.42
C VAL A 40 5.28 -15.53 -3.41
N GLY A 41 5.00 -15.74 -4.69
CA GLY A 41 5.60 -14.97 -5.78
C GLY A 41 5.08 -13.53 -5.89
N PRO A 42 5.80 -12.63 -6.59
CA PRO A 42 5.37 -11.25 -6.83
C PRO A 42 4.01 -11.15 -7.55
N ALA A 43 3.74 -12.06 -8.49
CA ALA A 43 2.50 -12.09 -9.26
C ALA A 43 1.44 -13.05 -8.69
N GLU A 44 1.77 -13.79 -7.62
CA GLU A 44 0.83 -14.72 -7.01
C GLU A 44 -0.27 -13.98 -6.26
N ARG A 45 -1.48 -14.55 -6.27
CA ARG A 45 -2.63 -14.00 -5.55
C ARG A 45 -2.35 -14.02 -4.04
N TRP A 46 -2.57 -12.89 -3.40
CA TRP A 46 -2.49 -12.77 -1.96
C TRP A 46 -3.74 -13.37 -1.30
N THR A 47 -3.55 -14.18 -0.27
CA THR A 47 -4.63 -14.95 0.39
C THR A 47 -4.58 -14.83 1.91
N PHE A 48 -3.75 -13.93 2.46
CA PHE A 48 -3.61 -13.76 3.90
C PHE A 48 -4.37 -12.52 4.33
N SER A 49 -5.00 -12.57 5.50
CA SER A 49 -5.72 -11.41 6.07
C SER A 49 -4.82 -10.21 6.35
N VAL A 50 -3.52 -10.44 6.52
CA VAL A 50 -2.53 -9.37 6.67
C VAL A 50 -2.24 -8.71 5.33
N GLY A 51 -2.21 -7.38 5.29
CA GLY A 51 -1.91 -6.64 4.07
C GLY A 51 -0.51 -6.96 3.54
N ARG A 52 -0.42 -7.21 2.23
CA ARG A 52 0.83 -7.57 1.53
C ARG A 52 1.98 -6.57 1.72
N ALA A 53 1.66 -5.30 1.94
CA ALA A 53 2.69 -4.30 2.20
C ALA A 53 3.04 -4.10 3.66
N LEU A 54 2.14 -4.42 4.61
CA LEU A 54 2.55 -4.52 6.01
C LEU A 54 3.62 -5.61 6.14
N VAL A 55 3.41 -6.73 5.44
CA VAL A 55 4.43 -7.79 5.29
C VAL A 55 5.70 -7.23 4.64
N SER A 56 5.57 -6.51 3.53
CA SER A 56 6.75 -5.95 2.84
C SER A 56 7.54 -4.98 3.72
N ALA A 57 6.86 -4.08 4.44
CA ALA A 57 7.48 -3.11 5.35
C ALA A 57 8.15 -3.81 6.53
N GLY A 58 7.46 -4.75 7.18
CA GLY A 58 8.03 -5.53 8.28
C GLY A 58 9.30 -6.28 7.87
N ILE A 59 9.29 -6.92 6.69
CA ILE A 59 10.48 -7.61 6.17
C ILE A 59 11.63 -6.63 5.87
N LEU A 60 11.34 -5.45 5.32
CA LEU A 60 12.38 -4.45 5.03
C LEU A 60 12.99 -3.86 6.30
N GLU A 61 12.18 -3.61 7.32
CA GLU A 61 12.62 -2.97 8.57
C GLU A 61 13.27 -3.97 9.53
N ASN A 62 12.66 -5.16 9.68
CA ASN A 62 13.01 -6.13 10.72
C ASN A 62 13.52 -7.47 10.18
N GLY A 63 13.50 -7.67 8.86
CA GLY A 63 13.80 -8.97 8.23
C GLY A 63 12.63 -9.97 8.28
N PHE A 64 11.58 -9.66 9.04
CA PHE A 64 10.36 -10.46 9.14
C PHE A 64 9.13 -9.64 9.56
N LEU A 65 7.94 -10.22 9.38
CA LEU A 65 6.71 -9.81 10.05
C LEU A 65 6.09 -11.03 10.75
N LEU A 66 5.63 -10.88 11.98
CA LEU A 66 4.77 -11.85 12.64
C LEU A 66 3.31 -11.42 12.53
N TRP A 67 2.44 -12.36 12.21
CA TRP A 67 1.00 -12.12 12.12
C TRP A 67 0.25 -13.28 12.75
N GLU A 68 -0.63 -12.98 13.69
CA GLU A 68 -1.54 -13.96 14.26
C GLU A 68 -2.90 -13.84 13.55
N GLU A 69 -3.34 -14.92 12.92
CA GLU A 69 -4.63 -14.99 12.26
C GLU A 69 -5.73 -15.09 13.33
N SER A 70 -6.47 -13.99 13.53
CA SER A 70 -7.61 -14.00 14.44
C SER A 70 -8.81 -14.66 13.77
N ASN A 71 -9.39 -15.68 14.42
CA ASN A 71 -10.59 -16.39 13.94
C ASN A 71 -11.89 -15.58 14.16
N GLU A 72 -11.78 -14.29 14.43
CA GLU A 72 -12.94 -13.41 14.45
C GLU A 72 -13.25 -13.01 13.02
N ALA A 73 -14.41 -13.47 12.51
CA ALA A 73 -14.94 -13.06 11.23
C ALA A 73 -14.90 -11.54 11.17
N VAL A 74 -13.94 -10.97 10.42
CA VAL A 74 -13.71 -9.53 10.38
C VAL A 74 -15.03 -8.90 9.99
N PRO A 75 -15.74 -8.21 10.91
CA PRO A 75 -16.96 -7.52 10.56
C PRO A 75 -16.65 -6.63 9.37
N PHE A 76 -17.56 -6.52 8.41
CA PHE A 76 -17.44 -5.49 7.38
C PHE A 76 -17.47 -4.14 8.10
N HIS A 77 -16.29 -3.63 8.42
CA HIS A 77 -16.12 -2.32 8.99
C HIS A 77 -16.17 -1.37 7.80
N PRO A 78 -17.12 -0.41 7.76
CA PRO A 78 -17.19 0.59 6.70
C PRO A 78 -16.02 1.60 6.76
N VAL A 79 -15.01 1.30 7.59
CA VAL A 79 -13.88 2.13 7.94
C VAL A 79 -12.63 1.28 7.79
N ILE A 80 -11.63 1.85 7.13
CA ILE A 80 -10.29 1.28 7.04
C ILE A 80 -9.37 2.12 7.93
N GLU A 81 -8.58 1.44 8.76
CA GLU A 81 -7.58 2.08 9.61
C GLU A 81 -6.46 2.66 8.72
N SER A 82 -5.91 3.81 9.09
CA SER A 82 -4.96 4.54 8.23
C SER A 82 -3.71 3.72 7.91
N ASP A 83 -3.20 2.98 8.89
CA ASP A 83 -2.07 2.06 8.78
C ASP A 83 -2.37 0.87 7.85
N ARG A 84 -3.64 0.46 7.74
CA ARG A 84 -4.09 -0.54 6.75
C ARG A 84 -4.22 0.03 5.35
N VAL A 85 -4.39 1.35 5.18
CA VAL A 85 -4.41 1.98 3.85
C VAL A 85 -3.00 2.13 3.30
N GLU A 86 -2.05 2.52 4.15
CA GLU A 86 -0.64 2.58 3.78
C GLU A 86 -0.12 1.20 3.38
N GLY A 87 0.67 1.17 2.31
CA GLY A 87 1.12 -0.07 1.71
C GLY A 87 0.07 -0.78 0.83
N THR A 88 -1.20 -0.36 0.80
CA THR A 88 -2.16 -1.08 -0.05
C THR A 88 -1.76 -1.00 -1.53
N ALA A 89 -1.82 -2.12 -2.24
CA ALA A 89 -1.48 -2.20 -3.65
C ALA A 89 -2.48 -1.40 -4.49
N VAL A 90 -1.96 -0.70 -5.51
CA VAL A 90 -2.76 0.03 -6.49
C VAL A 90 -2.67 -0.68 -7.83
N PHE A 91 -3.83 -0.96 -8.43
CA PHE A 91 -3.99 -1.71 -9.67
C PHE A 91 -4.62 -0.86 -10.77
N ASN A 92 -4.21 -1.09 -12.01
CA ASN A 92 -4.89 -0.53 -13.18
C ASN A 92 -6.17 -1.31 -13.53
N GLN A 93 -6.88 -0.86 -14.57
CA GLN A 93 -8.11 -1.51 -15.05
C GLN A 93 -7.91 -2.96 -15.51
N GLN A 94 -6.70 -3.34 -15.92
CA GLN A 94 -6.36 -4.71 -16.33
C GLN A 94 -5.96 -5.60 -15.15
N GLY A 95 -6.03 -5.09 -13.90
CA GLY A 95 -5.64 -5.84 -12.71
C GLY A 95 -4.12 -5.97 -12.53
N LYS A 96 -3.31 -5.25 -13.31
CA LYS A 96 -1.86 -5.18 -13.12
C LYS A 96 -1.54 -4.22 -11.99
N GLN A 97 -0.74 -4.64 -11.02
CA GLN A 97 -0.23 -3.75 -9.98
C GLN A 97 0.70 -2.70 -10.61
N ILE A 98 0.42 -1.43 -10.33
CA ILE A 98 1.17 -0.27 -10.84
C ILE A 98 1.89 0.50 -9.74
N GLY A 99 1.48 0.32 -8.49
CA GLY A 99 2.10 1.00 -7.37
C GLY A 99 1.61 0.52 -6.01
N THR A 100 1.94 1.34 -5.02
CA THR A 100 1.63 1.11 -3.61
C THR A 100 1.28 2.44 -2.95
N ILE A 101 0.21 2.48 -2.15
CA ILE A 101 -0.12 3.66 -1.34
C ILE A 101 1.00 3.91 -0.33
N LYS A 102 1.53 5.13 -0.29
CA LYS A 102 2.54 5.55 0.68
C LYS A 102 1.91 6.20 1.90
N ARG A 103 0.94 7.10 1.69
CA ARG A 103 0.30 7.89 2.74
C ARG A 103 -0.98 8.54 2.24
N LEU A 104 -1.85 8.91 3.18
CA LEU A 104 -3.04 9.73 2.95
C LEU A 104 -2.76 11.21 3.21
N LEU A 105 -3.36 12.07 2.40
CA LEU A 105 -3.36 13.51 2.59
C LEU A 105 -4.73 13.95 3.10
N ILE A 106 -4.78 14.27 4.38
CA ILE A 106 -6.00 14.58 5.12
C ILE A 106 -6.08 16.08 5.36
N GLU A 107 -7.24 16.68 5.05
CA GLU A 107 -7.50 18.08 5.38
C GLU A 107 -7.60 18.26 6.90
N LYS A 108 -6.74 19.13 7.47
CA LYS A 108 -6.61 19.31 8.92
C LYS A 108 -7.91 19.69 9.63
N VAL A 109 -8.78 20.48 8.98
CA VAL A 109 -9.99 21.01 9.61
C VAL A 109 -11.16 20.05 9.48
N SER A 110 -11.43 19.52 8.27
CA SER A 110 -12.58 18.65 8.04
C SER A 110 -12.31 17.18 8.36
N GLY A 111 -11.04 16.77 8.45
CA GLY A 111 -10.63 15.36 8.56
C GLY A 111 -10.86 14.55 7.29
N ARG A 112 -11.23 15.18 6.17
CA ARG A 112 -11.47 14.48 4.90
C ARG A 112 -10.16 14.08 4.23
N VAL A 113 -10.08 12.84 3.77
CA VAL A 113 -9.02 12.41 2.85
C VAL A 113 -9.27 13.11 1.50
N LEU A 114 -8.31 13.94 1.10
CA LEU A 114 -8.35 14.66 -0.17
C LEU A 114 -7.61 13.87 -1.25
N TYR A 115 -6.40 13.44 -0.92
CA TYR A 115 -5.51 12.76 -1.86
C TYR A 115 -4.81 11.58 -1.21
N VAL A 116 -4.27 10.71 -2.06
CA VAL A 116 -3.36 9.64 -1.70
C VAL A 116 -2.05 9.83 -2.45
N ASP A 117 -0.92 9.68 -1.74
CA ASP A 117 0.40 9.64 -2.36
C ASP A 117 0.71 8.18 -2.72
N VAL A 118 0.86 7.90 -4.00
CA VAL A 118 1.14 6.56 -4.52
C VAL A 118 2.55 6.52 -5.06
N THR A 119 3.28 5.49 -4.66
CA THR A 119 4.62 5.21 -5.17
C THR A 119 4.50 4.31 -6.39
N PHE A 120 4.97 4.82 -7.54
CA PHE A 120 5.08 4.11 -8.81
C PHE A 120 6.54 3.74 -9.04
N GLY A 121 6.79 2.49 -9.42
CA GLY A 121 8.15 2.00 -9.71
C GLY A 121 8.89 1.47 -8.47
N GLY A 122 9.55 0.32 -8.66
CA GLY A 122 10.25 -0.43 -7.61
C GLY A 122 10.70 -1.85 -8.02
N PHE A 123 10.57 -2.23 -9.30
CA PHE A 123 10.95 -3.57 -9.78
C PHE A 123 12.13 -3.58 -10.78
N LEU A 124 12.59 -2.45 -11.33
CA LEU A 124 13.65 -2.40 -12.35
C LEU A 124 14.51 -1.11 -12.32
N GLY A 125 15.07 -0.73 -11.16
CA GLY A 125 16.25 0.17 -11.10
C GLY A 125 16.14 1.58 -11.70
N LEU A 126 14.94 2.08 -12.02
CA LEU A 126 14.73 3.42 -12.58
C LEU A 126 13.75 4.20 -11.70
N ARG A 127 14.23 5.39 -11.27
CA ARG A 127 13.55 6.53 -10.62
C ARG A 127 12.19 6.22 -9.98
N VAL A 128 12.16 6.22 -8.64
CA VAL A 128 10.92 6.18 -7.86
C VAL A 128 10.10 7.44 -8.17
N HIS A 129 8.86 7.27 -8.63
CA HIS A 129 7.95 8.37 -8.89
C HIS A 129 6.83 8.38 -7.87
N HIS A 130 6.72 9.47 -7.12
CA HIS A 130 5.55 9.75 -6.29
C HIS A 130 4.53 10.50 -7.12
N ARG A 131 3.26 10.08 -7.04
CA ARG A 131 2.14 10.82 -7.65
C ARG A 131 0.98 10.88 -6.68
N THR A 132 0.44 12.07 -6.55
CA THR A 132 -0.69 12.35 -5.69
C THR A 132 -1.96 12.27 -6.52
N ILE A 133 -2.85 11.38 -6.10
CA ILE A 133 -4.08 11.06 -6.81
C ILE A 133 -5.25 11.44 -5.90
N PRO A 134 -6.32 12.06 -6.41
CA PRO A 134 -7.52 12.31 -5.64
C PRO A 134 -8.12 11.00 -5.09
N TRP A 135 -8.54 11.02 -3.82
CA TRP A 135 -9.02 9.82 -3.13
C TRP A 135 -10.24 9.19 -3.82
N ASP A 136 -11.10 10.00 -4.42
CA ASP A 136 -12.31 9.58 -5.13
C ASP A 136 -12.05 8.83 -6.45
N LYS A 137 -10.82 8.91 -6.99
CA LYS A 137 -10.40 8.11 -8.14
C LYS A 137 -10.01 6.68 -7.78
N LEU A 138 -9.94 6.35 -6.48
CA LEU A 138 -9.62 5.02 -5.98
C LEU A 138 -10.91 4.28 -5.61
N SER A 139 -11.04 3.05 -6.12
CA SER A 139 -12.10 2.13 -5.74
C SER A 139 -11.50 0.87 -5.12
N TYR A 140 -11.96 0.48 -3.93
CA TYR A 140 -11.48 -0.74 -3.31
C TYR A 140 -12.00 -1.98 -4.06
N ALA A 141 -11.09 -2.72 -4.69
CA ALA A 141 -11.35 -3.96 -5.41
C ALA A 141 -11.16 -5.15 -4.45
N LYS A 142 -12.27 -5.69 -3.94
CA LYS A 142 -12.27 -6.77 -2.94
C LYS A 142 -11.56 -8.04 -3.43
N ASP A 143 -11.65 -8.33 -4.72
CA ASP A 143 -11.01 -9.48 -5.36
C ASP A 143 -9.47 -9.40 -5.36
N LEU A 144 -8.94 -8.18 -5.34
CA LEU A 144 -7.51 -7.86 -5.35
C LEU A 144 -6.99 -7.41 -3.98
N GLU A 145 -7.87 -7.27 -2.99
CA GLU A 145 -7.59 -6.71 -1.66
C GLU A 145 -6.80 -5.39 -1.73
N GLY A 146 -7.11 -4.56 -2.73
CA GLY A 146 -6.41 -3.31 -2.97
C GLY A 146 -7.22 -2.31 -3.78
N TYR A 147 -6.61 -1.17 -4.10
CA TYR A 147 -7.32 -0.11 -4.79
C TYR A 147 -7.13 -0.21 -6.30
N ARG A 148 -8.22 -0.10 -7.05
CA ARG A 148 -8.21 0.05 -8.50
C ARG A 148 -8.38 1.53 -8.84
N ILE A 149 -7.65 1.98 -9.86
CA ILE A 149 -7.79 3.31 -10.42
C ILE A 149 -8.15 3.23 -11.90
N GLU A 150 -8.98 4.16 -12.35
CA GLU A 150 -9.37 4.32 -13.76
C GLU A 150 -8.47 5.35 -14.48
N ILE A 151 -7.18 5.33 -14.17
CA ILE A 151 -6.20 6.24 -14.79
C ILE A 151 -5.08 5.42 -15.41
N THR A 152 -4.60 5.85 -16.57
CA THR A 152 -3.53 5.16 -17.29
C THR A 152 -2.16 5.49 -16.70
N GLU A 153 -1.17 4.65 -17.02
CA GLU A 153 0.22 4.88 -16.61
C GLU A 153 0.75 6.22 -17.14
N GLU A 154 0.34 6.61 -18.34
CA GLU A 154 0.65 7.90 -18.96
C GLU A 154 0.04 9.07 -18.19
N GLN A 155 -1.23 8.97 -17.78
CA GLN A 155 -1.87 10.01 -16.97
C GLN A 155 -1.20 10.16 -15.60
N VAL A 156 -0.81 9.05 -14.98
CA VAL A 156 -0.03 9.09 -13.75
C VAL A 156 1.32 9.76 -13.99
N ARG A 157 2.03 9.42 -15.07
CA ARG A 157 3.35 9.97 -15.39
C ARG A 157 3.29 11.48 -15.66
N ASP A 158 2.29 11.92 -16.40
CA ASP A 158 2.15 13.30 -16.86
C ASP A 158 1.45 14.20 -15.83
N ALA A 159 0.93 13.62 -14.73
CA ALA A 159 0.35 14.37 -13.63
C ALA A 159 1.38 15.31 -12.97
N PRO A 160 0.99 16.55 -12.64
CA PRO A 160 1.83 17.47 -11.88
C PRO A 160 2.30 16.83 -10.56
N SER A 161 3.56 17.05 -10.20
CA SER A 161 4.06 16.66 -8.87
C SER A 161 3.37 17.51 -7.80
N PHE A 162 2.90 16.87 -6.72
CA PHE A 162 2.38 17.56 -5.54
C PHE A 162 3.50 18.23 -4.72
N TYR A 163 4.68 17.62 -4.70
CA TYR A 163 5.86 18.13 -4.00
C TYR A 163 6.71 19.04 -4.90
N GLY A 164 7.33 20.05 -4.30
CA GLY A 164 8.16 21.04 -4.98
C GLY A 164 9.55 20.56 -5.33
N GLY A 165 9.70 19.70 -6.34
CA GLY A 165 11.02 19.23 -6.76
C GLY A 165 11.65 18.19 -5.81
N GLU A 166 12.80 17.64 -6.21
CA GLU A 166 13.50 16.61 -5.44
C GLU A 166 14.04 17.21 -4.13
N GLY A 167 13.58 16.67 -2.99
CA GLY A 167 14.08 17.01 -1.65
C GLY A 167 13.24 18.03 -0.87
N ASP A 168 12.09 18.44 -1.39
CA ASP A 168 11.23 19.42 -0.70
C ASP A 168 10.20 18.70 0.16
N ASP A 169 10.47 18.61 1.46
CA ASP A 169 9.58 18.08 2.52
C ASP A 169 8.34 18.98 2.77
N LEU A 170 8.00 19.85 1.80
CA LEU A 170 6.81 20.67 1.84
C LEU A 170 5.57 19.77 1.79
N VAL A 171 4.94 19.61 2.96
CA VAL A 171 3.70 18.83 3.18
C VAL A 171 2.52 19.34 2.34
N TRP A 172 2.61 20.54 1.75
CA TRP A 172 1.53 21.16 0.98
C TRP A 172 2.03 21.97 -0.23
N PRO A 173 1.44 21.80 -1.43
CA PRO A 173 1.77 22.57 -2.62
C PRO A 173 1.35 24.03 -2.45
N ASP A 174 2.04 24.94 -3.15
CA ASP A 174 1.56 26.30 -3.29
C ASP A 174 0.19 26.35 -4.02
N ARG A 175 -0.49 27.50 -3.95
CA ARG A 175 -1.81 27.69 -4.56
C ARG A 175 -1.83 27.42 -6.06
N LYS A 176 -0.73 27.69 -6.78
CA LYS A 176 -0.63 27.50 -8.22
C LYS A 176 -0.60 26.01 -8.54
N ARG A 177 0.26 25.25 -7.89
CA ARG A 177 0.37 23.79 -8.06
C ARG A 177 -0.88 23.06 -7.58
N GLN A 178 -1.51 23.54 -6.51
CA GLN A 178 -2.81 23.02 -6.08
C GLN A 178 -3.90 23.23 -7.14
N LYS A 179 -3.87 24.38 -7.84
CA LYS A 179 -4.76 24.65 -8.98
C LYS A 179 -4.43 23.76 -10.18
N GLU A 180 -3.15 23.59 -10.51
CA GLU A 180 -2.71 22.70 -11.60
C GLU A 180 -3.17 21.25 -11.39
N LEU A 181 -3.07 20.73 -10.16
CA LEU A 181 -3.57 19.39 -9.83
C LEU A 181 -5.08 19.27 -9.97
N ARG A 182 -5.85 20.26 -9.49
CA ARG A 182 -7.30 20.27 -9.66
C ARG A 182 -7.73 20.32 -11.12
N ASP A 183 -7.11 21.21 -11.88
CA ASP A 183 -7.36 21.38 -13.31
C ASP A 183 -7.04 20.08 -14.07
N TYR A 184 -5.93 19.42 -13.71
CA TYR A 184 -5.51 18.15 -14.32
C TYR A 184 -6.44 16.98 -14.00
N TRP A 185 -6.84 16.82 -12.74
CA TRP A 185 -7.68 15.69 -12.30
C TRP A 185 -9.18 15.90 -12.50
N HIS A 186 -9.58 17.12 -12.89
CA HIS A 186 -10.97 17.57 -12.87
C HIS A 186 -11.64 17.33 -11.50
N ASP A 187 -10.89 17.62 -10.44
CA ASP A 187 -11.31 17.49 -9.04
C ASP A 187 -11.92 18.83 -8.58
N ASP A 188 -13.22 19.01 -8.83
CA ASP A 188 -13.96 20.22 -8.45
C ASP A 188 -14.21 20.20 -6.93
N PRO A 189 -14.10 21.34 -6.21
CA PRO A 189 -14.34 21.37 -4.77
C PRO A 189 -15.73 20.82 -4.48
N ARG A 190 -15.80 19.78 -3.65
CA ARG A 190 -17.06 19.37 -3.04
C ARG A 190 -17.63 20.64 -2.39
N GLY A 191 -18.86 20.99 -2.79
CA GLY A 191 -19.53 22.27 -2.53
C GLY A 191 -19.52 22.76 -1.07
N PRO A 192 -20.08 23.95 -0.79
CA PRO A 192 -19.90 24.60 0.50
C PRO A 192 -20.44 23.73 1.65
N ILE A 193 -19.77 23.89 2.79
CA ILE A 193 -19.99 23.26 4.09
C ILE A 193 -21.42 23.50 4.57
#